data_AF-A0A914HT13-F1
#
_entry.id   AF-A0A914HT13-F1
#
_cell.length_a   1.000
_cell.length_b   1.000
_cell.length_c   1.000
_cell.angle_alpha   90.00
_cell.angle_beta   90.00
_cell.angle_gamma   90.00
#
_symmetry.space_group_name_H-M   'P 1'
#
loop_
_entity.id
_entity.type
_entity.pdbx_description
1 polymer ?
#
loop_
_entity_poly.entity_id
_entity_poly.type
_entity_poly.pdbx_seq_one_letter_code
_entity_poly.pdbx_strand_id
1 'polypeptide(L)'
;MVILREFQLNLRKWLPHDLTDLQRQRRVEIAAPLLQQQQQRPFLDRILTLEENVFPSIIYDRKSSGFPQENRPFRCRKWTSARRRSSSAPNATIVTAALYCDQLDRVQEQLRRGTAGWRRRTTPAFLHDNARPHTARITQQKLEELGWEVLPHPAYSPDAAPSDYHLFRSLEHSLRGHSFADQDEVEQHIDDFFQGKTRDLYARGIDQLLEKWQQMVNSDGAYYFD
;
A
#
# COMPACT_ATOMS: atom_id res chain seq x y z
N MET A 1 -12.10 8.20 16.57
CA MET A 1 -12.14 6.76 16.87
C MET A 1 -11.65 6.03 15.64
N VAL A 2 -10.35 5.71 15.59
CA VAL A 2 -9.74 4.92 14.51
C VAL A 2 -10.33 3.52 14.61
N ILE A 3 -11.06 3.09 13.58
CA ILE A 3 -11.57 1.72 13.50
C ILE A 3 -10.36 0.82 13.25
N LEU A 4 -9.67 0.45 14.32
CA LEU A 4 -8.82 -0.73 14.35
C LEU A 4 -9.78 -1.91 14.17
N ARG A 5 -9.74 -2.55 13.00
CA ARG A 5 -10.57 -3.71 12.68
C ARG A 5 -10.40 -4.76 13.80
N GLU A 6 -11.51 -5.32 14.26
CA GLU A 6 -11.52 -6.29 15.37
C GLU A 6 -10.76 -7.57 15.00
N PHE A 7 -9.82 -7.98 15.86
CA PHE A 7 -9.00 -9.19 15.71
C PHE A 7 -9.43 -10.22 16.77
N GLN A 8 -9.52 -11.52 16.42
CA GLN A 8 -9.86 -12.62 17.34
C GLN A 8 -8.64 -13.48 17.73
N LEU A 9 -8.61 -13.94 18.98
CA LEU A 9 -7.47 -14.60 19.65
C LEU A 9 -7.34 -16.09 19.32
N ASN A 10 -6.15 -16.54 18.92
CA ASN A 10 -5.63 -17.85 19.33
C ASN A 10 -4.09 -17.93 19.26
N LEU A 11 -3.48 -18.43 20.36
CA LEU A 11 -2.10 -18.92 20.51
C LEU A 11 -0.94 -18.01 20.03
N ARG A 12 -0.52 -17.10 20.92
CA ARG A 12 0.79 -16.40 21.02
C ARG A 12 1.32 -15.55 19.85
N LYS A 13 0.70 -15.54 18.67
CA LYS A 13 0.90 -14.49 17.63
C LYS A 13 -0.45 -14.20 16.95
N TRP A 14 -0.82 -12.93 16.83
CA TRP A 14 -2.09 -12.48 16.25
C TRP A 14 -2.12 -12.73 14.73
N LEU A 15 -3.03 -13.59 14.27
CA LEU A 15 -3.24 -13.89 12.85
C LEU A 15 -4.36 -13.01 12.28
N PRO A 16 -4.24 -12.49 11.05
CA PRO A 16 -5.31 -11.75 10.38
C PRO A 16 -6.58 -12.57 10.14
N HIS A 17 -6.41 -13.88 9.94
CA HIS A 17 -7.45 -14.84 9.59
C HIS A 17 -6.94 -16.27 9.89
N ASP A 18 -7.81 -17.25 10.09
CA ASP A 18 -7.40 -18.66 10.06
C ASP A 18 -7.51 -19.18 8.63
N LEU A 19 -6.37 -19.42 7.98
CA LEU A 19 -6.36 -19.82 6.57
C LEU A 19 -6.91 -21.24 6.38
N THR A 20 -7.82 -21.39 5.42
CA THR A 20 -8.21 -22.71 4.88
C THR A 20 -7.11 -23.29 4.00
N ASP A 21 -7.12 -24.61 3.75
CA ASP A 21 -6.20 -25.26 2.81
C ASP A 21 -6.24 -24.61 1.43
N LEU A 22 -7.43 -24.27 0.95
CA LEU A 22 -7.61 -23.59 -0.33
C LEU A 22 -6.98 -22.20 -0.33
N GLN A 23 -7.10 -21.42 0.75
CA GLN A 23 -6.48 -20.10 0.84
C GLN A 23 -4.96 -20.19 0.89
N ARG A 24 -4.40 -21.18 1.61
CA ARG A 24 -2.96 -21.47 1.61
C ARG A 24 -2.47 -21.85 0.21
N GLN A 25 -3.17 -22.76 -0.46
CA GLN A 25 -2.83 -23.15 -1.82
C GLN A 25 -2.84 -21.94 -2.78
N ARG A 26 -3.88 -21.09 -2.72
CA ARG A 26 -3.96 -19.86 -3.53
C ARG A 26 -2.82 -18.88 -3.27
N ARG A 27 -2.38 -18.77 -2.02
CA ARG A 27 -1.21 -17.97 -1.64
C ARG A 27 0.05 -18.47 -2.37
N VAL A 28 0.32 -19.77 -2.37
CA VAL A 28 1.45 -20.37 -3.11
C VAL A 28 1.31 -20.20 -4.62
N GLU A 29 0.11 -20.45 -5.16
CA GLU A 29 -0.19 -20.33 -6.59
C GLU A 29 0.00 -18.90 -7.13
N ILE A 30 -0.11 -17.88 -6.27
CA ILE A 30 0.15 -16.49 -6.61
C ILE A 30 1.63 -16.13 -6.43
N ALA A 31 2.22 -16.51 -5.30
CA ALA A 31 3.60 -16.14 -4.97
C ALA A 31 4.64 -16.78 -5.89
N ALA A 32 4.49 -18.06 -6.22
CA ALA A 32 5.49 -18.79 -7.02
C ALA A 32 5.64 -18.22 -8.44
N PRO A 33 4.57 -17.92 -9.19
CA PRO A 33 4.69 -17.25 -10.49
C PRO A 33 5.30 -15.84 -10.39
N LEU A 34 5.00 -15.06 -9.34
CA LEU A 34 5.58 -13.73 -9.15
C LEU A 34 7.10 -13.80 -8.95
N LEU A 35 7.57 -14.78 -8.17
CA LEU A 35 9.02 -15.04 -7.99
C LEU A 35 9.68 -15.43 -9.31
N GLN A 36 9.07 -16.34 -10.07
CA GLN A 36 9.58 -16.77 -11.37
C GLN A 36 9.62 -15.60 -12.37
N GLN A 37 8.55 -14.80 -12.41
CA GLN A 37 8.47 -13.62 -13.25
C GLN A 37 9.57 -12.62 -12.90
N GLN A 38 9.86 -12.38 -11.62
CA GLN A 38 10.93 -11.48 -11.21
C GLN A 38 12.31 -11.95 -11.69
N GLN A 39 12.57 -13.26 -11.70
CA GLN A 39 13.83 -13.83 -12.19
C GLN A 39 13.99 -13.66 -13.71
N GLN A 40 12.90 -13.82 -14.46
CA GLN A 40 12.92 -13.73 -15.93
C GLN A 40 12.85 -12.28 -16.43
N ARG A 41 12.01 -11.46 -15.81
CA ARG A 41 11.73 -10.08 -16.18
C ARG A 41 11.50 -9.25 -14.91
N PRO A 42 12.57 -8.67 -14.34
CA PRO A 42 12.47 -7.86 -13.12
C PRO A 42 11.42 -6.75 -13.24
N PHE A 43 10.55 -6.66 -12.24
CA PHE A 43 9.43 -5.71 -12.21
C PHE A 43 9.25 -4.98 -10.86
N LEU A 44 10.01 -5.31 -9.82
CA LEU A 44 9.90 -4.62 -8.52
C LEU A 44 10.10 -3.10 -8.63
N ASP A 45 10.95 -2.64 -9.55
CA ASP A 45 11.25 -1.21 -9.74
C ASP A 45 10.09 -0.39 -10.34
N ARG A 46 9.04 -1.07 -10.82
CA ARG A 46 7.80 -0.48 -11.33
C ARG A 46 6.57 -0.82 -10.47
N ILE A 47 6.76 -1.42 -9.29
CA ILE A 47 5.64 -1.69 -8.38
C ILE A 47 5.08 -0.38 -7.85
N LEU A 48 3.75 -0.27 -7.92
CA LEU A 48 2.97 0.78 -7.28
C LEU A 48 1.98 0.11 -6.33
N THR A 49 1.96 0.54 -5.07
CA THR A 49 1.00 0.04 -4.09
C THR A 49 0.13 1.17 -3.53
N LEU A 50 -1.15 0.86 -3.28
CA LEU A 50 -2.14 1.76 -2.71
C LEU A 50 -3.01 0.99 -1.73
N GLU A 51 -3.24 1.56 -0.55
CA GLU A 51 -4.18 1.03 0.44
C GLU A 51 -5.18 2.11 0.89
N GLU A 52 -6.38 1.69 1.28
CA GLU A 52 -7.56 2.55 1.53
C GLU A 52 -7.37 3.56 2.68
N ASN A 53 -6.41 3.30 3.57
CA ASN A 53 -6.13 4.15 4.72
C ASN A 53 -5.01 5.14 4.40
N VAL A 54 -5.43 6.35 4.03
CA VAL A 54 -4.78 7.68 4.13
C VAL A 54 -3.24 7.72 3.96
N PHE A 55 -2.76 8.65 3.12
CA PHE A 55 -1.35 9.05 2.87
C PHE A 55 -0.69 8.41 1.63
N PRO A 56 0.23 9.14 0.95
CA PRO A 56 0.32 9.16 -0.51
C PRO A 56 0.81 7.85 -1.10
N SER A 57 0.29 7.54 -2.30
CA SER A 57 0.83 6.56 -3.23
C SER A 57 2.35 6.64 -3.29
N ILE A 58 3.01 5.57 -2.86
CA ILE A 58 4.46 5.47 -2.90
C ILE A 58 4.82 5.08 -4.34
N ILE A 59 5.23 6.07 -5.11
CA ILE A 59 5.79 5.86 -6.44
C ILE A 59 7.28 5.53 -6.25
N TYR A 60 7.64 4.25 -6.31
CA TYR A 60 9.03 3.81 -6.30
C TYR A 60 9.62 3.91 -7.73
N ASP A 61 10.77 4.57 -7.89
CA ASP A 61 11.51 4.62 -9.16
C ASP A 61 12.99 4.36 -8.91
N ARG A 62 13.48 3.18 -9.30
CA ARG A 62 14.88 2.77 -9.08
C ARG A 62 15.88 3.60 -9.91
N LYS A 63 15.49 4.21 -11.03
CA LYS A 63 16.43 4.65 -12.09
C LYS A 63 16.56 6.16 -12.28
N SER A 64 15.77 7.00 -11.62
CA SER A 64 15.95 8.45 -11.74
C SER A 64 16.97 8.98 -10.73
N SER A 65 18.18 9.26 -11.23
CA SER A 65 19.17 10.17 -10.62
C SER A 65 18.75 11.65 -10.68
N GLY A 66 17.44 11.90 -10.83
CA GLY A 66 16.84 13.20 -11.08
C GLY A 66 15.55 13.37 -10.29
N PHE A 67 15.63 13.19 -8.97
CA PHE A 67 14.85 14.07 -8.09
C PHE A 67 15.62 15.41 -8.05
N PRO A 68 14.95 16.58 -8.10
CA PRO A 68 15.66 17.82 -7.87
C PRO A 68 16.40 17.70 -6.53
N GLN A 69 17.72 17.94 -6.56
CA GLN A 69 18.60 18.10 -5.40
C GLN A 69 18.21 19.30 -4.50
N GLU A 70 16.96 19.75 -4.57
CA GLU A 70 16.41 20.70 -3.63
C GLU A 70 15.78 19.91 -2.50
N ASN A 71 16.22 20.19 -1.28
CA ASN A 71 15.58 19.87 0.00
C ASN A 71 14.13 20.40 0.06
N ARG A 72 13.25 19.94 -0.82
CA ARG A 72 11.81 20.12 -0.71
C ARG A 72 11.25 18.77 -0.26
N PRO A 73 10.77 18.65 0.99
CA PRO A 73 10.22 17.40 1.49
C PRO A 73 9.12 16.94 0.53
N PHE A 74 9.02 15.62 0.31
CA PHE A 74 7.82 15.04 -0.27
C PHE A 74 6.65 15.62 0.50
N ARG A 75 5.89 16.51 -0.15
CA ARG A 75 4.76 17.17 0.51
C ARG A 75 3.70 16.10 0.66
N CYS A 76 3.65 15.44 1.81
CA CYS A 76 2.49 14.68 2.23
C CYS A 76 1.34 15.65 2.33
N ARG A 77 0.63 15.81 1.23
CA ARG A 77 -0.68 16.42 1.24
C ARG A 77 -1.62 15.28 1.58
N LYS A 78 -2.25 15.35 2.74
CA LYS A 78 -3.50 14.62 2.96
C LYS A 78 -4.44 14.90 1.80
N TRP A 79 -5.06 13.82 1.35
CA TRP A 79 -6.28 13.92 0.57
C TRP A 79 -7.34 13.15 1.34
N THR A 80 -7.72 13.66 2.50
CA THR A 80 -9.10 13.46 2.93
C THR A 80 -9.96 14.19 1.90
N SER A 81 -11.05 13.56 1.48
CA SER A 81 -12.10 14.20 0.69
C SER A 81 -12.78 15.28 1.55
N ALA A 82 -12.10 16.38 1.84
CA ALA A 82 -12.63 17.49 2.59
C ALA A 82 -11.88 18.77 2.21
N ARG A 83 -12.24 19.33 1.06
CA ARG A 83 -12.24 20.79 0.93
C ARG A 83 -13.05 21.32 2.12
N ARG A 84 -12.41 22.09 3.01
CA ARG A 84 -13.01 22.85 4.14
C ARG A 84 -14.49 22.53 4.39
N ARG A 85 -14.79 21.81 5.47
CA ARG A 85 -16.02 22.07 6.21
C ARG A 85 -15.69 22.16 7.69
N SER A 86 -15.82 23.40 8.15
CA SER A 86 -16.23 23.78 9.49
C SER A 86 -17.13 22.75 10.15
N SER A 87 -16.79 22.43 11.41
CA SER A 87 -17.66 21.97 12.50
C SER A 87 -18.59 20.78 12.23
N SER A 88 -18.43 19.73 13.03
CA SER A 88 -19.24 18.50 13.17
C SER A 88 -18.88 17.34 12.23
N ALA A 89 -18.01 16.45 12.72
CA ALA A 89 -17.97 15.06 12.27
C ALA A 89 -19.10 14.30 12.98
N PRO A 90 -19.89 13.51 12.24
CA PRO A 90 -19.70 12.07 12.42
C PRO A 90 -19.74 11.32 11.09
N ASN A 91 -18.96 10.22 11.06
CA ASN A 91 -19.00 9.06 10.16
C ASN A 91 -17.68 8.85 9.43
N ALA A 92 -17.03 7.73 9.78
CA ALA A 92 -16.00 7.10 8.96
C ALA A 92 -16.55 6.98 7.52
N THR A 93 -15.94 7.68 6.57
CA THR A 93 -16.35 7.58 5.17
C THR A 93 -15.91 6.21 4.67
N ILE A 94 -16.85 5.30 4.43
CA ILE A 94 -16.59 4.02 3.79
C ILE A 94 -16.05 4.33 2.38
N VAL A 95 -14.87 3.83 2.05
CA VAL A 95 -14.33 3.97 0.70
C VAL A 95 -15.28 3.24 -0.26
N THR A 96 -15.90 3.98 -1.16
CA THR A 96 -16.72 3.41 -2.23
C THR A 96 -15.85 3.15 -3.45
N ALA A 97 -16.26 2.24 -4.33
CA ALA A 97 -15.54 1.99 -5.57
C ALA A 97 -15.38 3.26 -6.43
N ALA A 98 -16.35 4.18 -6.39
CA ALA A 98 -16.26 5.47 -7.08
C ALA A 98 -15.18 6.37 -6.48
N LEU A 99 -15.13 6.47 -5.15
CA LEU A 99 -14.07 7.23 -4.46
C LEU A 99 -12.69 6.62 -4.74
N TYR A 100 -12.60 5.30 -4.80
CA TYR A 100 -11.37 4.61 -5.14
C TYR A 100 -10.92 4.91 -6.58
N CYS A 101 -11.83 4.92 -7.56
CA CYS A 101 -11.51 5.34 -8.93
C CYS A 101 -10.99 6.79 -9.00
N ASP A 102 -11.61 7.71 -8.25
CA ASP A 102 -11.14 9.10 -8.16
C ASP A 102 -9.72 9.18 -7.57
N GLN A 103 -9.39 8.30 -6.61
CA GLN A 103 -8.05 8.21 -6.05
C GLN A 103 -7.05 7.71 -7.11
N LEU A 104 -7.39 6.68 -7.88
CA LEU A 104 -6.54 6.16 -8.96
C LEU A 104 -6.23 7.24 -10.01
N ASP A 105 -7.22 8.04 -10.42
CA ASP A 105 -7.03 9.15 -11.36
C ASP A 105 -6.04 10.21 -10.81
N ARG A 106 -6.09 10.49 -9.50
CA ARG A 106 -5.14 11.41 -8.85
C ARG A 106 -3.73 10.85 -8.80
N VAL A 107 -3.59 9.55 -8.49
CA VAL A 107 -2.29 8.87 -8.51
C VAL A 107 -1.71 8.91 -9.92
N GLN A 108 -2.52 8.66 -10.95
CA GLN A 108 -2.11 8.79 -12.35
C GLN A 108 -1.64 10.21 -12.68
N GLU A 109 -2.35 11.24 -12.23
CA GLU A 109 -1.94 12.62 -12.46
C GLU A 109 -0.63 12.96 -11.73
N GLN A 110 -0.41 12.40 -10.54
CA GLN A 110 0.86 12.53 -9.83
C GLN A 110 1.99 11.81 -10.54
N LEU A 111 1.76 10.61 -11.07
CA LEU A 111 2.73 9.90 -11.91
C LEU A 111 3.08 10.73 -13.15
N ARG A 112 2.09 11.36 -13.78
CA ARG A 112 2.28 12.27 -14.92
C ARG A 112 3.05 13.53 -14.55
N ARG A 113 2.88 14.06 -13.33
CA ARG A 113 3.60 15.26 -12.84
C ARG A 113 4.97 14.94 -12.24
N GLY A 114 5.14 13.72 -11.73
CA GLY A 114 6.32 13.20 -11.05
C GLY A 114 7.50 12.85 -11.96
N THR A 115 8.43 12.10 -11.39
CA THR A 115 9.82 11.88 -11.83
C THR A 115 9.99 11.53 -13.32
N ALA A 116 11.08 12.03 -13.90
CA ALA A 116 11.45 11.80 -15.29
C ALA A 116 11.64 10.31 -15.67
N GLY A 117 11.81 9.41 -14.69
CA GLY A 117 11.93 7.97 -14.90
C GLY A 117 10.59 7.27 -15.18
N TRP A 118 9.52 7.56 -14.42
CA TRP A 118 8.17 7.04 -14.70
C TRP A 118 7.54 7.60 -15.98
N ARG A 119 7.89 8.83 -16.36
CA ARG A 119 7.47 9.42 -17.63
C ARG A 119 8.01 8.67 -18.86
N ARG A 120 9.05 7.84 -18.70
CA ARG A 120 9.71 7.13 -19.79
C ARG A 120 9.43 5.63 -19.73
N ARG A 121 8.21 5.26 -20.17
CA ARG A 121 7.88 3.98 -20.85
C ARG A 121 7.64 2.73 -20.00
N THR A 122 7.32 2.81 -18.71
CA THR A 122 7.04 1.59 -17.92
C THR A 122 5.62 1.61 -17.36
N THR A 123 4.80 0.65 -17.80
CA THR A 123 3.49 0.38 -17.23
C THR A 123 3.63 0.00 -15.75
N PRO A 124 2.94 0.68 -14.81
CA PRO A 124 2.97 0.32 -13.40
C PRO A 124 2.54 -1.13 -13.20
N ALA A 125 3.23 -1.84 -12.30
CA ALA A 125 2.77 -3.10 -11.73
C ALA A 125 2.04 -2.78 -10.42
N PHE A 126 0.71 -2.68 -10.48
CA PHE A 126 -0.13 -2.22 -9.39
C PHE A 126 -0.47 -3.35 -8.42
N LEU A 127 -0.16 -3.17 -7.14
CA LEU A 127 -0.43 -4.11 -6.06
C LEU A 127 -1.36 -3.48 -5.02
N HIS A 128 -2.55 -4.06 -4.86
CA HIS A 128 -3.56 -3.65 -3.88
C HIS A 128 -4.29 -4.88 -3.33
N ASP A 129 -4.94 -4.74 -2.18
CA ASP A 129 -5.75 -5.82 -1.62
C ASP A 129 -7.05 -6.08 -2.41
N ASN A 130 -7.74 -7.17 -2.06
CA ASN A 130 -9.00 -7.57 -2.68
C ASN A 130 -10.24 -7.00 -1.94
N ALA A 131 -10.16 -5.81 -1.36
CA ALA A 131 -11.32 -5.18 -0.72
C ALA A 131 -12.47 -5.02 -1.73
N ARG A 132 -13.72 -5.02 -1.23
CA ARG A 132 -14.92 -4.95 -2.10
C ARG A 132 -14.91 -3.76 -3.07
N PRO A 133 -14.46 -2.55 -2.70
CA PRO A 133 -14.34 -1.44 -3.63
C PRO A 133 -13.32 -1.73 -4.74
N HIS A 134 -12.22 -2.40 -4.41
CA HIS A 134 -11.11 -2.69 -5.30
C HIS A 134 -11.46 -3.72 -6.38
N THR A 135 -12.28 -4.71 -6.05
CA THR A 135 -12.72 -5.75 -7.00
C THR A 135 -13.99 -5.36 -7.75
N ALA A 136 -14.52 -4.16 -7.53
CA ALA A 136 -15.74 -3.71 -8.20
C ALA A 136 -15.50 -3.52 -9.71
N ARG A 137 -16.54 -3.79 -10.51
CA ARG A 137 -16.46 -3.67 -11.99
C ARG A 137 -15.94 -2.30 -12.45
N ILE A 138 -16.40 -1.22 -11.82
CA ILE A 138 -15.99 0.14 -12.19
C ILE A 138 -14.50 0.39 -11.92
N THR A 139 -13.93 -0.27 -10.90
CA THR A 139 -12.52 -0.17 -10.56
C THR A 139 -11.67 -0.99 -11.51
N GLN A 140 -12.11 -2.20 -11.88
CA GLN A 140 -11.45 -2.99 -12.92
C GLN A 140 -11.39 -2.23 -14.25
N GLN A 141 -12.52 -1.65 -14.67
CA GLN A 141 -12.58 -0.79 -15.86
C GLN A 141 -11.64 0.41 -15.76
N LYS A 142 -11.57 1.07 -14.60
CA LYS A 142 -10.65 2.18 -14.38
C LYS A 142 -9.17 1.74 -14.51
N LEU A 143 -8.78 0.61 -13.94
CA LEU A 143 -7.41 0.09 -14.03
C LEU A 143 -7.04 -0.26 -15.49
N GLU A 144 -7.98 -0.81 -16.26
CA GLU A 144 -7.84 -1.04 -17.70
C GLU A 144 -7.67 0.27 -18.48
N GLU A 145 -8.51 1.29 -18.22
CA GLU A 145 -8.41 2.62 -18.82
C GLU A 145 -7.06 3.29 -18.56
N LEU A 146 -6.52 3.12 -17.35
CA LEU A 146 -5.21 3.63 -16.96
C LEU A 146 -4.05 2.84 -17.58
N GLY A 147 -4.32 1.63 -18.09
CA GLY A 147 -3.34 0.75 -18.69
C GLY A 147 -2.33 0.20 -17.67
N TRP A 148 -2.72 0.04 -16.41
CA TRP A 148 -1.87 -0.49 -15.35
C TRP A 148 -1.91 -2.02 -15.33
N GLU A 149 -0.78 -2.66 -15.07
CA GLU A 149 -0.72 -4.12 -14.87
C GLU A 149 -1.09 -4.43 -13.43
N VAL A 150 -2.25 -5.03 -13.18
CA VAL A 150 -2.68 -5.41 -11.83
C VAL A 150 -2.01 -6.72 -11.44
N LEU A 151 -1.21 -6.70 -10.39
CA LEU A 151 -0.60 -7.90 -9.83
C LEU A 151 -1.63 -8.69 -9.02
N PRO A 152 -1.63 -10.04 -9.11
CA PRO A 152 -2.49 -10.86 -8.27
C PRO A 152 -2.10 -10.70 -6.80
N HIS A 153 -3.09 -10.52 -5.94
CA HIS A 153 -2.92 -10.47 -4.48
C HIS A 153 -3.74 -11.58 -3.84
N PRO A 154 -3.18 -12.41 -2.95
CA PRO A 154 -3.95 -13.45 -2.27
C PRO A 154 -4.89 -12.86 -1.21
N ALA A 155 -6.06 -13.47 -1.01
CA ALA A 155 -6.97 -13.05 0.05
C ALA A 155 -6.30 -13.18 1.44
N TYR A 156 -6.68 -12.31 2.39
CA TYR A 156 -6.20 -12.31 3.78
C TYR A 156 -4.67 -12.33 3.90
N SER A 157 -3.95 -11.59 3.06
CA SER A 157 -2.49 -11.68 2.96
C SER A 157 -1.75 -10.37 3.26
N PRO A 158 -1.93 -9.77 4.46
CA PRO A 158 -1.22 -8.54 4.82
C PRO A 158 0.30 -8.74 4.91
N ASP A 159 0.77 -9.98 5.09
CA ASP A 159 2.19 -10.34 5.01
C ASP A 159 2.77 -10.30 3.58
N ALA A 160 1.92 -10.07 2.57
CA ALA A 160 2.28 -9.80 1.17
C ALA A 160 1.95 -8.37 0.71
N ALA A 161 1.53 -7.49 1.63
CA ALA A 161 1.22 -6.09 1.35
C ALA A 161 2.28 -5.16 1.99
N PRO A 162 3.11 -4.45 1.21
CA PRO A 162 4.17 -3.58 1.74
C PRO A 162 3.66 -2.50 2.69
N SER A 163 2.44 -2.01 2.43
CA SER A 163 1.76 -1.07 3.32
C SER A 163 1.54 -1.67 4.70
N ASP A 164 1.09 -2.92 4.80
CA ASP A 164 0.77 -3.58 6.07
C ASP A 164 2.02 -4.01 6.85
N TYR A 165 2.92 -4.80 6.23
CA TYR A 165 4.03 -5.38 6.97
C TYR A 165 5.18 -4.40 7.24
N HIS A 166 5.23 -3.27 6.53
CA HIS A 166 6.36 -2.33 6.64
C HIS A 166 5.92 -0.91 6.96
N LEU A 167 5.09 -0.29 6.12
CA LEU A 167 4.75 1.13 6.27
C LEU A 167 3.92 1.40 7.53
N PHE A 168 2.80 0.69 7.68
CA PHE A 168 1.91 0.85 8.81
C PHE A 168 2.54 0.35 10.11
N ARG A 169 3.42 -0.67 10.08
CA ARG A 169 4.21 -1.03 11.27
C ARG A 169 5.16 0.09 11.71
N SER A 170 5.81 0.75 10.75
CA SER A 170 6.69 1.89 11.03
C SER A 170 5.91 3.08 11.60
N LEU A 171 4.73 3.35 11.04
CA LEU A 171 3.83 4.41 11.54
C LEU A 171 3.27 4.06 12.92
N GLU A 172 2.81 2.83 13.14
CA GLU A 172 2.34 2.38 14.44
C GLU A 172 3.45 2.54 15.50
N HIS A 173 4.69 2.19 15.15
CA HIS A 173 5.82 2.40 16.04
C HIS A 173 6.05 3.89 16.38
N SER A 174 5.88 4.82 15.44
CA SER A 174 6.03 6.25 15.73
C SER A 174 4.88 6.78 16.60
N LEU A 175 3.68 6.22 16.47
CA LEU A 175 2.52 6.59 17.26
C LEU A 175 2.58 6.05 18.69
N ARG A 176 3.26 4.92 18.93
CA ARG A 176 3.39 4.33 20.27
C ARG A 176 4.02 5.32 21.25
N GLY A 177 3.44 5.39 22.45
CA GLY A 177 3.92 6.26 23.53
C GLY A 177 3.53 7.74 23.41
N HIS A 178 2.87 8.14 22.33
CA HIS A 178 2.34 9.49 22.18
C HIS A 178 0.86 9.54 22.61
N SER A 179 0.50 10.61 23.32
CA SER A 179 -0.88 10.98 23.59
C SER A 179 -1.17 12.24 22.80
N PHE A 180 -2.26 12.23 22.03
CA PHE A 180 -2.68 13.37 21.21
C PHE A 180 -3.92 13.99 21.83
N ALA A 181 -3.96 15.32 21.89
CA ALA A 181 -5.06 16.07 22.48
C ALA A 181 -6.30 16.06 21.57
N ASP A 182 -6.09 16.09 20.26
CA ASP A 182 -7.15 16.12 19.26
C ASP A 182 -6.76 15.45 17.94
N GLN A 183 -7.68 15.48 16.98
CA GLN A 183 -7.46 14.90 15.66
C GLN A 183 -6.38 15.64 14.87
N ASP A 184 -6.29 16.97 15.00
CA ASP A 184 -5.35 17.81 14.24
C ASP A 184 -3.90 17.49 14.63
N GLU A 185 -3.63 17.19 15.90
CA GLU A 185 -2.31 16.74 16.37
C GLU A 185 -1.92 15.37 15.82
N VAL A 186 -2.83 14.39 15.82
CA VAL A 186 -2.59 13.07 15.16
C VAL A 186 -2.26 13.29 13.71
N GLU A 187 -3.04 14.15 13.08
CA GLU A 187 -2.95 14.52 11.69
C GLU A 187 -1.60 15.16 11.35
N GLN A 188 -1.12 16.09 12.16
CA GLN A 188 0.18 16.74 12.00
C GLN A 188 1.32 15.75 12.23
N HIS A 189 1.23 14.88 13.25
CA HIS A 189 2.25 13.87 13.51
C HIS A 189 2.43 12.92 12.32
N ILE A 190 1.33 12.48 11.70
CA ILE A 190 1.41 11.61 10.52
C ILE A 190 2.05 12.36 9.33
N ASP A 191 1.70 13.63 9.11
CA ASP A 191 2.33 14.45 8.07
C ASP A 191 3.85 14.58 8.30
N ASP A 192 4.27 14.86 9.53
CA ASP A 192 5.67 14.98 9.91
C ASP A 192 6.42 13.66 9.78
N PHE A 193 5.78 12.55 10.20
CA PHE A 193 6.32 11.20 10.03
C PHE A 193 6.71 10.96 8.58
N PHE A 194 5.79 11.17 7.64
CA PHE A 194 6.04 10.88 6.23
C PHE A 194 6.97 11.89 5.56
N GLN A 195 6.91 13.18 5.94
CA GLN A 195 7.85 14.21 5.46
C GLN A 195 9.29 13.90 5.90
N GLY A 196 9.46 13.30 7.08
CA GLY A 196 10.75 12.88 7.61
C GLY A 196 11.28 11.55 7.05
N LYS A 197 10.52 10.83 6.22
CA LYS A 197 10.99 9.55 5.65
C LYS A 197 11.83 9.75 4.40
N THR A 198 12.91 8.98 4.33
CA THR A 198 13.73 8.88 3.13
C THR A 198 13.16 7.87 2.14
N ARG A 199 13.62 7.96 0.89
CA ARG A 199 13.31 6.99 -0.15
C ARG A 199 13.66 5.55 0.25
N ASP A 200 14.70 5.36 1.07
CA ASP A 200 15.16 4.04 1.49
C ASP A 200 14.14 3.31 2.35
N LEU A 201 13.30 4.03 3.12
CA LEU A 201 12.21 3.39 3.84
C LEU A 201 11.30 2.66 2.85
N TYR A 202 10.83 3.38 1.83
CA TYR A 202 9.91 2.84 0.84
C TYR A 202 10.54 1.74 -0.01
N ALA A 203 11.80 1.93 -0.43
CA ALA A 203 12.56 0.94 -1.19
C ALA A 203 12.67 -0.39 -0.44
N ARG A 204 13.07 -0.35 0.84
CA ARG A 204 13.18 -1.56 1.67
C ARG A 204 11.86 -2.31 1.79
N GLY A 205 10.74 -1.59 1.90
CA GLY A 205 9.41 -2.20 1.94
C GLY A 205 9.12 -3.02 0.69
N ILE A 206 9.39 -2.46 -0.50
CA ILE A 206 9.21 -3.16 -1.77
C ILE A 206 10.22 -4.30 -1.95
N ASP A 207 11.48 -4.08 -1.61
CA ASP A 207 12.55 -5.08 -1.78
C ASP A 207 12.29 -6.34 -0.91
N GLN A 208 11.62 -6.19 0.23
CA GLN A 208 11.20 -7.31 1.08
C GLN A 208 10.12 -8.21 0.44
N LEU A 209 9.42 -7.78 -0.62
CA LEU A 209 8.38 -8.59 -1.25
C LEU A 209 8.89 -9.96 -1.72
N LEU A 210 10.12 -10.03 -2.25
CA LEU A 210 10.68 -11.31 -2.70
C LEU A 210 10.87 -12.28 -1.55
N GLU A 211 11.39 -11.78 -0.42
CA GLU A 211 11.54 -12.59 0.78
C GLU A 211 10.17 -13.05 1.28
N LYS A 212 9.17 -12.15 1.33
CA LYS A 212 7.80 -12.50 1.75
C LYS A 212 7.15 -13.54 0.84
N TRP A 213 7.25 -13.40 -0.48
CA TRP A 213 6.75 -14.42 -1.41
C TRP A 213 7.52 -15.73 -1.29
N GLN A 214 8.84 -15.71 -1.10
CA GLN A 214 9.63 -16.92 -0.92
C GLN A 214 9.24 -17.66 0.37
N GLN A 215 9.05 -16.94 1.47
CA GLN A 215 8.59 -17.53 2.73
C GLN A 215 7.17 -18.09 2.61
N MET A 216 6.29 -17.41 1.87
CA MET A 216 4.95 -17.89 1.59
C MET A 216 4.98 -19.23 0.84
N VAL A 217 5.88 -19.38 -0.14
CA VAL A 217 6.06 -20.66 -0.86
C VAL A 217 6.67 -21.72 0.05
N ASN A 218 7.73 -21.39 0.81
CA ASN A 218 8.42 -22.33 1.68
C ASN A 218 7.54 -22.86 2.83
N SER A 219 6.52 -22.08 3.22
CA SER A 219 5.59 -22.43 4.30
C SER A 219 4.29 -23.06 3.79
N ASP A 220 4.26 -23.55 2.54
CA ASP A 220 3.07 -24.09 1.87
C ASP A 220 1.86 -23.15 1.99
N GLY A 221 2.10 -21.84 1.87
CA GLY A 221 1.09 -20.80 1.92
C GLY A 221 0.61 -20.41 3.31
N ALA A 222 1.14 -21.01 4.38
CA ALA A 222 0.88 -20.56 5.74
C ALA A 222 1.41 -19.14 5.99
N TYR A 223 0.94 -18.49 7.05
CA TYR A 223 1.53 -17.23 7.48
C TYR A 223 2.92 -17.47 8.06
N TYR A 224 3.83 -16.54 7.76
CA TYR A 224 5.16 -16.51 8.34
C TYR A 224 5.35 -15.19 9.08
N PHE A 225 5.68 -15.27 10.37
CA PHE A 225 5.97 -14.11 11.21
C PHE A 225 7.38 -14.22 11.76
N ASP A 226 8.18 -13.22 11.40
CA ASP A 226 9.44 -12.90 12.08
C ASP A 226 9.22 -12.76 13.61
#